data_AF-A0A6A6G4I7-F1
#
_entry.id   AF-A0A6A6G4I7-F1
#
_cell.length_a   1.000
_cell.length_b   1.000
_cell.length_c   1.000
_cell.angle_alpha   90.00
_cell.angle_beta   90.00
_cell.angle_gamma   90.00
#
_symmetry.space_group_name_H-M   'P 1'
#
loop_
_entity.id
_entity.type
_entity.pdbx_description
1 polymer ?
#
loop_
_entity_poly.entity_id
_entity_poly.type
_entity_poly.pdbx_seq_one_letter_code
_entity_poly.pdbx_strand_id
1 'polypeptide(L)'
;MNTRASVAYGWGVLIAAGGGAYFFAKRSINNDRAERAAADERRRQTMNRMQYGTPPPPKETGGHASPGKDAHEQDVAPAATREVPKGKYESAVAYRSPKGDRFS
;
A
#
# COMPACT_ATOMS: atom_id res chain seq x y z
N MET A 1 -15.48 56.80 -8.92
CA MET A 1 -14.88 55.83 -7.97
C MET A 1 -14.15 54.76 -8.78
N ASN A 2 -13.17 55.18 -9.60
CA ASN A 2 -12.63 54.37 -10.71
C ASN A 2 -11.10 54.52 -10.72
N THR A 3 -10.46 54.37 -9.56
CA THR A 3 -9.02 54.53 -9.43
C THR A 3 -8.34 53.17 -9.61
N ARG A 4 -7.07 53.16 -10.05
CA ARG A 4 -6.30 51.90 -10.16
C ARG A 4 -6.27 51.13 -8.83
N ALA A 5 -6.36 51.86 -7.71
CA ALA A 5 -6.49 51.29 -6.38
C ALA A 5 -7.76 50.44 -6.22
N SER A 6 -8.95 50.91 -6.64
CA SER A 6 -10.19 50.12 -6.52
C SER A 6 -10.16 48.85 -7.37
N VAL A 7 -9.49 48.89 -8.53
CA VAL A 7 -9.26 47.69 -9.37
C VAL A 7 -8.31 46.71 -8.68
N ALA A 8 -7.22 47.20 -8.09
CA ALA A 8 -6.27 46.37 -7.35
C ALA A 8 -6.92 45.71 -6.12
N TYR A 9 -7.73 46.44 -5.37
CA TYR A 9 -8.50 45.88 -4.25
C TYR A 9 -9.51 44.83 -4.73
N GLY A 10 -10.23 45.08 -5.82
CA GLY A 10 -11.16 44.11 -6.41
C GLY A 10 -10.46 42.80 -6.78
N TRP A 11 -9.32 42.88 -7.46
CA TRP A 11 -8.52 41.70 -7.80
C TRP A 11 -7.93 40.99 -6.57
N GLY A 12 -7.48 41.75 -5.58
CA GLY A 12 -7.00 41.19 -4.31
C GLY A 12 -8.07 40.39 -3.57
N VAL A 13 -9.31 40.89 -3.53
CA VAL A 13 -10.46 40.19 -2.93
C VAL A 13 -10.78 38.91 -3.70
N LEU A 14 -10.74 38.93 -5.05
CA LEU A 14 -11.01 37.74 -5.86
C LEU A 14 -9.95 36.64 -5.65
N ILE A 15 -8.66 37.01 -5.56
CA ILE A 15 -7.58 36.05 -5.30
C ILE A 15 -7.71 35.47 -3.88
N ALA A 16 -7.98 36.31 -2.88
CA ALA A 16 -8.17 35.86 -1.51
C ALA A 16 -9.38 34.92 -1.37
N ALA A 17 -10.50 35.26 -1.99
CA ALA A 17 -11.70 34.42 -2.00
C ALA A 17 -11.47 33.08 -2.72
N GLY A 18 -10.84 33.09 -3.90
CA GLY A 18 -10.51 31.88 -4.65
C GLY A 18 -9.48 30.99 -3.95
N GLY A 19 -8.43 31.60 -3.39
CA GLY A 19 -7.41 30.88 -2.61
C GLY A 19 -7.97 30.30 -1.31
N GLY A 20 -8.85 31.02 -0.62
CA GLY A 20 -9.56 30.53 0.56
C GLY A 20 -10.47 29.34 0.25
N ALA A 21 -11.24 29.42 -0.84
CA ALA A 21 -12.08 28.31 -1.31
C ALA A 21 -11.25 27.08 -1.69
N TYR A 22 -10.12 27.28 -2.37
CA TYR A 22 -9.18 26.20 -2.71
C TYR A 22 -8.58 25.55 -1.46
N PHE A 23 -8.18 26.34 -0.47
CA PHE A 23 -7.63 25.83 0.79
C PHE A 23 -8.65 24.99 1.55
N PHE A 24 -9.89 25.48 1.68
CA PHE A 24 -10.95 24.76 2.37
C PHE A 24 -11.33 23.46 1.63
N ALA A 25 -11.43 23.50 0.29
CA ALA A 25 -11.69 22.31 -0.52
C ALA A 25 -10.57 21.26 -0.35
N LYS A 26 -9.30 21.67 -0.37
CA LYS A 26 -8.15 20.75 -0.27
C LYS A 26 -7.91 20.22 1.14
N ARG A 27 -8.38 20.94 2.17
CA ARG A 27 -8.32 20.50 3.57
C ARG A 27 -9.07 19.18 3.80
N SER A 28 -10.26 19.02 3.21
CA SER A 28 -11.07 17.81 3.37
C SER A 28 -10.40 16.57 2.73
N ILE A 29 -9.80 16.74 1.55
CA ILE A 29 -9.12 15.67 0.80
C ILE A 29 -7.84 15.21 1.49
N ASN A 30 -7.06 16.17 2.03
CA ASN A 30 -5.84 15.83 2.74
C ASN A 30 -6.12 15.19 4.10
N ASN A 31 -7.25 15.53 4.73
CA ASN A 31 -7.64 14.94 6.01
C ASN A 31 -7.94 13.45 5.88
N ASP A 32 -8.73 13.03 4.87
CA ASP A 32 -9.04 11.61 4.64
C ASP A 32 -7.79 10.79 4.31
N ARG A 33 -6.85 11.36 3.53
CA ARG A 33 -5.56 10.70 3.24
C ARG A 33 -4.65 10.62 4.45
N ALA A 34 -4.60 11.67 5.26
CA ALA A 34 -3.81 11.70 6.49
C ALA A 34 -4.38 10.72 7.53
N GLU A 35 -5.71 10.59 7.62
CA GLU A 35 -6.38 9.68 8.55
C GLU A 35 -6.18 8.22 8.15
N ARG A 36 -6.25 7.89 6.85
CA ARG A 36 -5.90 6.55 6.33
C ARG A 36 -4.44 6.20 6.60
N ALA A 37 -3.53 7.13 6.35
CA ALA A 37 -2.10 6.92 6.64
C ALA A 37 -1.85 6.69 8.13
N ALA A 38 -2.48 7.49 9.01
CA ALA A 38 -2.37 7.33 10.46
C ALA A 38 -2.98 6.00 10.95
N ALA A 39 -4.09 5.55 10.37
CA ALA A 39 -4.69 4.27 10.70
C ALA A 39 -3.79 3.08 10.30
N ASP A 40 -3.16 3.15 9.13
CA ASP A 40 -2.24 2.12 8.67
C ASP A 40 -0.94 2.10 9.48
N GLU A 41 -0.41 3.25 9.88
CA GLU A 41 0.71 3.34 10.80
C GLU A 41 0.38 2.73 12.18
N ARG A 42 -0.81 3.02 12.72
CA ARG A 42 -1.27 2.42 13.98
C ARG A 42 -1.36 0.90 13.87
N ARG A 43 -1.93 0.37 12.78
CA ARG A 43 -1.99 -1.08 12.51
C ARG A 43 -0.60 -1.71 12.45
N ARG A 44 0.34 -1.07 11.73
CA ARG A 44 1.74 -1.50 11.66
C ARG A 44 2.40 -1.49 13.03
N GLN A 45 2.21 -0.44 13.83
CA GLN A 45 2.76 -0.34 15.18
C GLN A 45 2.19 -1.42 16.11
N THR A 46 0.89 -1.71 16.04
CA THR A 46 0.29 -2.81 16.82
C THR A 46 0.84 -4.17 16.40
N MET A 47 1.00 -4.41 15.10
CA MET A 47 1.54 -5.67 14.59
C MET A 47 3.01 -5.84 14.96
N ASN A 48 3.79 -4.76 14.86
CA ASN A 48 5.19 -4.72 15.29
C ASN A 48 5.30 -4.98 16.80
N ARG A 49 4.43 -4.37 17.62
CA ARG A 49 4.40 -4.63 19.06
C ARG A 49 4.07 -6.09 19.38
N MET A 50 3.17 -6.71 18.63
CA MET A 50 2.85 -8.14 18.81
C MET A 50 3.99 -9.06 18.36
N GLN A 51 4.71 -8.69 17.29
CA GLN A 51 5.84 -9.48 16.77
C GLN A 51 7.11 -9.36 17.62
N TYR A 52 7.39 -8.17 18.17
CA TYR A 52 8.64 -7.89 18.89
C TYR A 52 8.45 -7.71 20.41
N GLY A 53 7.22 -7.77 20.92
CA GLY A 53 6.91 -7.63 22.35
C GLY A 53 7.20 -8.89 23.17
N THR A 54 7.32 -10.04 22.52
CA THR A 54 7.84 -11.27 23.14
C THR A 54 9.32 -11.35 22.80
N PRO A 55 10.25 -11.14 23.76
CA PRO A 55 11.65 -11.43 23.51
C PRO A 55 11.75 -12.90 23.08
N PRO A 56 12.50 -13.22 22.00
CA PRO A 56 12.68 -14.61 21.60
C PRO A 56 13.24 -15.39 22.80
N PRO A 57 12.75 -16.60 23.08
CA PRO A 57 13.29 -17.41 24.17
C PRO A 57 14.81 -17.53 23.98
N PRO A 58 15.60 -17.54 25.07
CA PRO A 58 17.04 -17.70 24.97
C PRO A 58 17.34 -18.96 24.14
N LYS A 59 18.09 -18.76 23.08
CA LYS A 59 18.53 -19.79 22.14
C LYS A 59 19.50 -20.70 22.88
N GLU A 60 18.98 -21.82 23.40
CA GLU A 60 19.81 -22.93 23.88
C GLU A 60 20.65 -23.44 22.70
N THR A 61 21.97 -23.33 22.84
CA THR A 61 22.97 -23.93 21.95
C THR A 61 22.92 -25.44 22.09
N GLY A 62 21.97 -26.07 21.40
CA GLY A 62 21.83 -27.52 21.39
C GLY A 62 20.88 -27.97 20.28
N GLY A 63 21.44 -28.30 19.11
CA GLY A 63 20.73 -29.00 18.04
C GLY A 63 20.18 -28.08 16.95
N HIS A 64 20.88 -28.09 15.81
CA HIS A 64 20.46 -27.70 14.46
C HIS A 64 18.97 -27.31 14.28
N ALA A 65 18.66 -26.01 14.44
CA ALA A 65 17.40 -25.45 13.98
C ALA A 65 17.54 -25.02 12.50
N SER A 66 17.19 -25.93 11.59
CA SER A 66 16.94 -25.59 10.19
C SER A 66 15.63 -24.78 10.11
N PRO A 67 15.61 -23.53 9.59
CA PRO A 67 14.40 -22.72 9.49
C PRO A 67 13.57 -23.14 8.26
N GLY A 68 13.11 -24.39 8.25
CA GLY A 68 12.39 -24.96 7.12
C GLY A 68 11.47 -26.13 7.46
N LYS A 69 11.22 -26.41 8.75
CA LYS A 69 10.42 -27.58 9.17
C LYS A 69 9.02 -27.26 9.72
N ASP A 70 8.65 -25.98 9.79
CA ASP A 70 7.28 -25.55 10.14
C ASP A 70 6.41 -25.25 8.91
N ALA A 71 6.95 -25.43 7.70
CA ALA A 71 6.12 -25.57 6.51
C ALA A 71 5.51 -26.96 6.54
N HIS A 72 4.35 -27.08 7.19
CA HIS A 72 3.51 -28.27 7.19
C HIS A 72 3.47 -28.91 5.80
N GLU A 73 4.19 -30.02 5.65
CA GLU A 73 4.14 -30.94 4.51
C GLU A 73 2.84 -31.78 4.52
N GLN A 74 1.76 -31.24 5.10
CA GLN A 74 0.49 -31.94 5.30
C GLN A 74 -0.74 -31.09 5.03
N ASP A 75 -0.58 -29.83 4.61
CA ASP A 75 -1.69 -29.07 4.00
C ASP A 75 -1.40 -28.81 2.52
N VAL A 76 -1.02 -29.88 1.82
CA VAL A 76 -1.33 -29.95 0.39
C VAL A 76 -2.85 -30.11 0.35
N ALA A 77 -3.55 -28.97 0.38
CA ALA A 77 -4.94 -28.92 -0.06
C ALA A 77 -4.99 -29.78 -1.33
N PRO A 78 -5.88 -30.79 -1.42
CA PRO A 78 -5.98 -31.60 -2.64
C PRO A 78 -6.09 -30.59 -3.74
N ALA A 79 -5.11 -30.58 -4.67
CA ALA A 79 -5.03 -29.60 -5.73
C ALA A 79 -6.43 -29.50 -6.28
N ALA A 80 -7.13 -28.42 -5.90
CA ALA A 80 -8.48 -28.25 -6.34
C ALA A 80 -8.26 -27.99 -7.81
N THR A 81 -8.44 -29.03 -8.62
CA THR A 81 -8.71 -28.93 -10.04
C THR A 81 -10.06 -28.21 -10.14
N ARG A 82 -10.08 -26.97 -9.67
CA ARG A 82 -11.01 -25.97 -10.14
C ARG A 82 -10.51 -25.74 -11.55
N GLU A 83 -11.15 -26.42 -12.48
CA GLU A 83 -11.17 -25.98 -13.86
C GLU A 83 -11.72 -24.56 -13.84
N VAL A 84 -10.83 -23.59 -13.67
CA VAL A 84 -11.17 -22.19 -13.89
C VAL A 84 -11.48 -22.12 -15.39
N PRO A 85 -12.71 -21.74 -15.79
CA PRO A 85 -13.05 -21.68 -17.19
C PRO A 85 -12.14 -20.64 -17.85
N LYS A 86 -11.24 -21.10 -18.72
CA LYS A 86 -10.32 -20.23 -19.45
C LYS A 86 -11.12 -19.19 -20.21
N GLY A 87 -10.87 -17.92 -19.95
CA GLY A 87 -11.50 -16.83 -20.69
C GLY A 87 -11.14 -16.92 -22.18
N LYS A 88 -12.00 -16.38 -23.06
CA LYS A 88 -11.78 -16.35 -24.53
C LYS A 88 -10.46 -15.67 -24.96
N TYR A 89 -9.81 -14.97 -24.04
CA TYR A 89 -8.60 -14.18 -24.27
C TYR A 89 -7.38 -14.71 -23.50
N GLU A 90 -7.50 -15.87 -22.85
CA GLU A 90 -6.36 -16.47 -22.16
C GLU A 90 -5.48 -17.26 -23.13
N SER A 91 -4.17 -17.01 -23.08
CA SER A 91 -3.20 -17.72 -23.90
C SER A 91 -3.09 -19.18 -23.46
N ALA A 92 -3.23 -20.11 -24.42
CA ALA A 92 -3.10 -21.54 -24.15
C ALA A 92 -1.67 -21.97 -23.72
N VAL A 93 -0.68 -21.12 -24.01
CA VAL A 93 0.74 -21.39 -23.73
C VAL A 93 1.27 -20.31 -22.79
N ALA A 94 2.07 -20.72 -21.81
CA ALA A 94 2.77 -19.79 -20.93
C ALA A 94 3.74 -18.91 -21.74
N TYR A 95 3.73 -17.60 -21.49
CA TYR A 95 4.64 -16.68 -22.18
C TYR A 95 6.11 -17.05 -21.88
N ARG A 96 6.92 -17.17 -22.94
CA ARG A 96 8.37 -17.35 -22.87
C ARG A 96 9.03 -16.16 -23.56
N SER A 97 10.03 -15.56 -22.92
CA SER A 97 10.77 -14.45 -23.54
C SER A 97 11.56 -14.96 -24.75
N PRO A 98 11.52 -14.28 -25.91
CA PRO A 98 12.24 -14.70 -27.12
C PRO A 98 13.76 -14.70 -27.00
N LYS A 99 14.31 -14.01 -25.99
CA LYS A 99 15.73 -14.05 -25.65
C LYS A 99 15.89 -14.85 -24.36
N GLY A 100 16.77 -15.86 -24.46
CA GLY A 100 17.15 -16.76 -23.40
C GLY A 100 17.37 -15.99 -22.10
N ASP A 101 16.76 -16.53 -21.05
CA ASP A 101 16.83 -16.03 -19.70
C ASP A 101 18.29 -15.72 -19.35
N ARG A 102 18.57 -14.49 -18.95
CA ARG A 102 19.95 -14.01 -18.71
C ARG A 102 20.56 -14.56 -17.42
N PHE A 103 19.84 -15.46 -16.77
CA PHE A 103 20.22 -16.12 -15.54
C PHE A 103 20.33 -17.64 -15.68
N SER A 104 20.41 -18.17 -16.92
CA SER A 104 20.86 -19.56 -17.18
C SER A 104 22.37 -19.62 -17.36
#